data_AF-A0A9E3KDL8-F1
#
_entry.id   AF-A0A9E3KDL8-F1
#
_cell.length_a   1.000
_cell.length_b   1.000
_cell.length_c   1.000
_cell.angle_alpha   90.00
_cell.angle_beta   90.00
_cell.angle_gamma   90.00
#
_symmetry.space_group_name_H-M   'P 1'
#
loop_
_entity.id
_entity.type
_entity.pdbx_description
1 polymer ?
#
loop_
_entity_poly.entity_id
_entity_poly.type
_entity_poly.pdbx_seq_one_letter_code
_entity_poly.pdbx_strand_id
1 'polypeptide(L)'
;MASDAVADTPCSKLDRPMDHSGRYAFVEFAIRDETAFNRLAAVTAELLKQKTGEATRDEDYWLPYFDDSDRAAFWWATESEMELWNKFWFSTPLPGRHSPEMPTTPWDFGSMIDAIMDGEYDLVGVRKLTPEQARFAALVTSRDI
;
A
#
# COMPACT_ATOMS: atom_id res chain seq x y z
N MET A 1 -9.77 35.30 -1.38
CA MET A 1 -9.27 34.49 -0.25
C MET A 1 -10.43 33.65 0.24
N ALA A 2 -10.50 32.41 -0.22
CA ALA A 2 -11.42 31.40 0.29
C ALA A 2 -10.55 30.22 0.68
N SER A 3 -10.38 30.02 1.99
CA SER A 3 -9.79 28.81 2.55
C SER A 3 -10.91 27.79 2.65
N ASP A 4 -10.92 26.81 1.75
CA ASP A 4 -11.68 25.59 1.96
C ASP A 4 -10.86 24.69 2.89
N ALA A 5 -11.35 24.58 4.13
CA ALA A 5 -10.87 23.61 5.09
C ALA A 5 -11.32 22.22 4.63
N VAL A 6 -10.35 21.35 4.33
CA VAL A 6 -10.59 19.92 4.11
C VAL A 6 -11.20 19.35 5.39
N ALA A 7 -12.43 18.85 5.28
CA ALA A 7 -13.17 18.27 6.37
C ALA A 7 -12.47 16.98 6.84
N ASP A 8 -11.86 17.07 8.02
CA ASP A 8 -11.32 15.96 8.79
C ASP A 8 -12.50 15.06 9.18
N THR A 9 -12.76 14.01 8.39
CA THR A 9 -13.78 13.01 8.72
C THR A 9 -13.15 12.00 9.66
N PRO A 10 -13.53 11.95 10.95
CA PRO A 10 -12.96 10.96 11.85
C PRO A 10 -13.43 9.57 11.41
N CYS A 11 -12.47 8.74 10.98
CA CYS A 11 -12.72 7.33 10.69
C CYS A 11 -12.99 6.60 12.02
N SER A 12 -14.26 6.55 12.40
CA SER A 12 -14.83 5.98 13.64
C SER A 12 -14.54 4.49 13.88
N LYS A 13 -13.78 3.83 12.99
CA LYS A 13 -13.28 2.47 13.15
C LYS A 13 -12.02 2.39 14.04
N LEU A 14 -11.33 3.52 14.24
CA LEU A 14 -10.08 3.59 14.99
C LEU A 14 -10.25 3.73 16.52
N ASP A 15 -11.46 4.02 16.99
CA ASP A 15 -11.79 4.30 18.40
C ASP A 15 -12.74 3.24 19.02
N ARG A 16 -13.04 2.14 18.33
CA ARG A 16 -13.91 1.09 18.90
C ARG A 16 -13.18 0.32 20.02
N PRO A 17 -13.86 0.04 21.15
CA PRO A 17 -13.31 -0.85 22.16
C PRO A 17 -13.15 -2.26 21.58
N MET A 18 -11.93 -2.77 21.73
CA MET A 18 -11.37 -4.00 21.17
C MET A 18 -12.06 -5.25 21.70
N ASP A 19 -12.86 -5.92 20.86
CA ASP A 19 -13.07 -7.35 21.04
C ASP A 19 -11.81 -8.12 20.58
N HIS A 20 -11.55 -9.26 21.20
CA HIS A 20 -10.28 -9.99 21.10
C HIS A 20 -10.22 -10.94 19.89
N SER A 21 -11.06 -10.77 18.86
CA SER A 21 -11.12 -11.70 17.72
C SER A 21 -10.30 -11.29 16.49
N GLY A 22 -9.89 -10.02 16.36
CA GLY A 22 -9.07 -9.53 15.23
C GLY A 22 -7.65 -9.13 15.65
N ARG A 23 -6.62 -9.69 15.00
CA ARG A 23 -5.23 -9.24 15.20
C ARG A 23 -4.97 -8.03 14.31
N TYR A 24 -4.53 -6.92 14.89
CA TYR A 24 -4.09 -5.76 14.10
C TYR A 24 -2.65 -5.96 13.64
N ALA A 25 -2.39 -5.63 12.38
CA ALA A 25 -1.05 -5.41 11.84
C ALA A 25 -0.88 -3.93 11.53
N PHE A 26 0.28 -3.37 11.83
CA PHE A 26 0.54 -1.96 11.56
C PHE A 26 2.01 -1.70 11.27
N VAL A 27 2.24 -0.62 10.53
CA VAL A 27 3.55 -0.02 10.32
C VAL A 27 3.50 1.40 10.89
N GLU A 28 4.43 1.70 11.79
CA GLU A 28 4.66 3.05 12.28
C GLU A 28 5.87 3.66 11.58
N PHE A 29 5.76 4.95 11.26
CA PHE A 29 6.80 5.65 10.54
C PHE A 29 6.84 7.13 10.94
N ALA A 30 8.03 7.72 10.78
CA ALA A 30 8.24 9.14 11.00
C ALA A 30 7.72 9.97 9.82
N ILE A 31 7.03 11.06 10.12
CA ILE A 31 6.59 12.04 9.14
C ILE A 31 7.74 13.03 8.93
N ARG A 32 8.36 12.96 7.75
CA ARG A 32 9.41 13.92 7.35
C ARG A 32 8.90 15.03 6.44
N ASP A 33 7.79 14.77 5.76
CA ASP A 33 7.11 15.71 4.88
C ASP A 33 5.60 15.56 5.07
N GLU A 34 4.98 16.64 5.52
CA GLU A 34 3.53 16.75 5.71
C GLU A 34 2.76 16.59 4.39
N THR A 35 3.32 17.08 3.29
CA THR A 35 2.71 16.96 1.96
C THR A 35 2.68 15.51 1.51
N ALA A 36 3.79 14.78 1.68
CA ALA A 36 3.88 13.36 1.38
C ALA A 36 2.92 12.54 2.25
N PHE A 37 2.82 12.86 3.55
CA PHE A 37 1.83 12.23 4.42
C PHE A 37 0.39 12.46 3.94
N ASN A 38 0.05 13.69 3.53
CA ASN A 38 -1.30 13.99 3.03
C ASN A 38 -1.61 13.24 1.73
N ARG A 39 -0.63 13.05 0.83
CA ARG A 39 -0.80 12.19 -0.36
C ARG A 39 -1.03 10.73 0.02
N LEU A 40 -0.22 10.20 0.94
CA LEU A 40 -0.40 8.83 1.47
C LEU A 40 -1.79 8.65 2.09
N ALA A 41 -2.28 9.64 2.85
CA ALA A 41 -3.61 9.62 3.43
C ALA A 41 -4.71 9.62 2.35
N ALA A 42 -4.55 10.44 1.30
CA ALA A 42 -5.48 10.49 0.19
C ALA A 42 -5.55 9.15 -0.57
N VAL A 43 -4.41 8.57 -0.96
CA VAL A 43 -4.41 7.28 -1.67
C VAL A 43 -4.96 6.16 -0.78
N THR A 44 -4.63 6.16 0.51
CA THR A 44 -5.15 5.16 1.46
C THR A 44 -6.67 5.25 1.59
N ALA A 45 -7.24 6.46 1.57
CA ALA A 45 -8.68 6.66 1.62
C ALA A 45 -9.39 6.10 0.37
N GLU A 46 -8.79 6.25 -0.82
CA GLU A 46 -9.33 5.66 -2.05
C GLU A 46 -9.17 4.13 -2.10
N LEU A 47 -8.02 3.60 -1.65
CA LEU A 47 -7.81 2.15 -1.50
C LEU A 47 -8.85 1.53 -0.57
N LEU A 48 -9.16 2.21 0.54
CA LEU A 48 -10.19 1.78 1.48
C LEU A 48 -11.56 1.69 0.80
N LYS A 49 -11.95 2.72 0.03
CA LYS A 49 -13.21 2.74 -0.71
C LYS A 49 -13.31 1.56 -1.67
N GLN A 50 -12.27 1.33 -2.48
CA GLN A 50 -12.24 0.22 -3.43
C GLN A 50 -12.32 -1.14 -2.73
N LYS A 51 -11.55 -1.35 -1.66
CA LYS A 51 -11.55 -2.63 -0.92
C LYS A 51 -12.90 -2.93 -0.25
N THR A 52 -13.73 -1.90 0.01
CA THR A 52 -15.09 -2.05 0.54
C THR A 52 -16.19 -2.23 -0.51
N GLY A 53 -15.85 -2.35 -1.80
CA GLY A 53 -16.77 -2.75 -2.87
C GLY A 53 -17.08 -1.69 -3.92
N GLU A 54 -16.27 -0.64 -4.06
CA GLU A 54 -16.33 0.23 -5.24
C GLU A 54 -15.70 -0.44 -6.48
N ALA A 55 -15.97 0.10 -7.67
CA ALA A 55 -15.50 -0.46 -8.94
C ALA A 55 -13.97 -0.61 -8.99
N THR A 56 -13.49 -1.69 -9.63
CA THR A 56 -12.08 -1.94 -9.90
C THR A 56 -11.46 -0.77 -10.67
N ARG A 57 -10.30 -0.30 -10.19
CA ARG A 57 -9.49 0.75 -10.81
C ARG A 57 -8.23 0.14 -11.39
N ASP A 58 -7.79 0.64 -12.54
CA ASP A 58 -6.53 0.28 -13.17
C ASP A 58 -5.37 1.12 -12.60
N GLU A 59 -4.16 0.80 -13.03
CA GLU A 59 -2.93 1.48 -12.60
C GLU A 59 -2.97 3.00 -12.87
N ASP A 60 -3.47 3.39 -14.06
CA ASP A 60 -3.55 4.77 -14.51
C ASP A 60 -4.41 5.65 -13.60
N TYR A 61 -5.44 5.08 -12.98
CA TYR A 61 -6.26 5.78 -11.99
C TYR A 61 -5.45 6.20 -10.75
N TRP A 62 -4.47 5.38 -10.33
CA TRP A 62 -3.70 5.61 -9.10
C TRP A 62 -2.54 6.56 -9.28
N LEU A 63 -1.91 6.59 -10.46
CA LEU A 63 -0.72 7.41 -10.73
C LEU A 63 -0.85 8.87 -10.27
N PRO A 64 -1.98 9.58 -10.49
CA PRO A 64 -2.12 10.98 -10.08
C PRO A 64 -1.99 11.24 -8.56
N TYR A 65 -2.13 10.21 -7.72
CA TYR A 65 -1.93 10.35 -6.26
C TYR A 65 -0.46 10.40 -5.85
N PHE A 66 0.45 10.01 -6.75
CA PHE A 66 1.88 9.91 -6.52
C PHE A 66 2.61 10.99 -7.32
N ASP A 67 3.52 11.72 -6.69
CA ASP A 67 4.39 12.66 -7.40
C ASP A 67 5.61 11.95 -8.02
N ASP A 68 6.44 12.69 -8.74
CA ASP A 68 7.62 12.13 -9.41
C ASP A 68 8.61 11.50 -8.41
N SER A 69 8.71 12.02 -7.19
CA SER A 69 9.57 11.48 -6.15
C SER A 69 9.04 10.16 -5.58
N ASP A 70 7.72 10.06 -5.42
CA ASP A 70 7.06 8.82 -4.99
C ASP A 70 7.21 7.75 -6.08
N ARG A 71 6.99 8.12 -7.35
CA ARG A 71 7.10 7.20 -8.51
C ARG A 71 8.52 6.70 -8.73
N ALA A 72 9.54 7.48 -8.39
CA ALA A 72 10.94 7.09 -8.54
C ALA A 72 11.35 5.91 -7.63
N ALA A 73 10.53 5.54 -6.64
CA ALA A 73 10.78 4.38 -5.79
C ALA A 73 10.45 3.04 -6.46
N PHE A 74 9.69 3.05 -7.56
CA PHE A 74 9.26 1.84 -8.26
C PHE A 74 10.16 1.52 -9.45
N TRP A 75 10.18 0.24 -9.80
CA TRP A 75 10.83 -0.23 -11.00
C TRP A 75 9.92 -0.08 -12.21
N TRP A 76 10.26 0.86 -13.07
CA TRP A 76 9.61 1.08 -14.37
C TRP A 76 10.37 0.32 -15.45
N ALA A 77 10.24 -1.01 -15.42
CA ALA A 77 10.97 -1.89 -16.32
C ALA A 77 10.65 -1.58 -17.80
N THR A 78 11.69 -1.51 -18.62
CA THR A 78 11.51 -1.62 -20.06
C THR A 78 11.14 -3.04 -20.46
N GLU A 79 10.56 -3.20 -21.64
CA GLU A 79 10.20 -4.53 -22.19
C GLU A 79 11.41 -5.47 -22.21
N SER A 80 12.59 -4.99 -22.61
CA SER A 80 13.81 -5.79 -22.66
C SER A 80 14.33 -6.19 -21.27
N GLU A 81 14.23 -5.30 -20.27
CA GLU A 81 14.58 -5.63 -18.88
C GLU A 81 13.62 -6.69 -18.31
N MET A 82 12.33 -6.57 -18.60
CA MET A 82 11.32 -7.56 -18.20
C MET A 82 11.55 -8.91 -18.88
N GLU A 83 11.90 -8.93 -20.17
CA GLU A 83 12.27 -10.15 -20.89
C GLU A 83 13.50 -10.83 -20.29
N LEU A 84 14.54 -10.06 -19.96
CA LEU A 84 15.75 -10.56 -19.32
C LEU A 84 15.44 -11.15 -17.94
N TRP A 85 14.62 -10.45 -17.15
CA TRP A 85 14.17 -10.93 -15.85
C TRP A 85 13.38 -12.24 -15.99
N ASN A 86 12.41 -12.29 -16.90
CA ASN A 86 11.61 -13.48 -17.16
C ASN A 86 12.48 -14.67 -17.60
N LYS A 87 13.43 -14.44 -18.52
CA LYS A 87 14.36 -15.48 -18.96
C LYS A 87 15.21 -16.01 -17.80
N PHE A 88 15.74 -15.13 -16.96
CA PHE A 88 16.48 -15.52 -15.77
C PHE A 88 15.62 -16.31 -14.77
N TRP A 89 14.43 -15.80 -14.43
CA TRP A 89 13.49 -16.46 -13.54
C TRP A 89 13.08 -17.85 -14.04
N PHE A 90 12.63 -17.95 -15.30
CA PHE A 90 12.16 -19.21 -15.87
C PHE A 90 13.28 -20.23 -16.14
N SER A 91 14.52 -19.79 -16.36
CA SER A 91 15.68 -20.69 -16.49
C SER A 91 16.24 -21.16 -15.14
N THR A 92 15.95 -20.47 -14.05
CA THR A 92 16.35 -20.87 -12.70
C THR A 92 15.52 -22.08 -12.24
N PRO A 93 16.13 -23.21 -11.83
CA PRO A 93 15.40 -24.37 -11.31
C PRO A 93 14.60 -24.04 -10.03
N LEU A 94 13.47 -24.72 -9.81
CA LEU A 94 12.59 -24.45 -8.65
C LEU A 94 13.31 -24.42 -7.29
N PRO A 95 14.23 -25.34 -6.96
CA PRO A 95 14.97 -25.25 -5.70
C PRO A 95 15.78 -23.94 -5.57
N GLY A 96 16.28 -23.42 -6.69
CA GLY A 96 17.03 -22.16 -6.74
C GLY A 96 16.14 -20.92 -6.63
N ARG A 97 14.92 -20.95 -7.20
CA ARG A 97 13.99 -19.80 -7.16
C ARG A 97 13.54 -19.42 -5.74
N HIS A 98 13.47 -20.39 -4.84
CA HIS A 98 13.09 -20.18 -3.44
C HIS A 98 14.31 -20.10 -2.52
N SER A 99 15.53 -20.05 -3.07
CA SER A 99 16.75 -19.93 -2.27
C SER A 99 16.96 -18.48 -1.81
N PRO A 100 17.64 -18.26 -0.67
CA PRO A 100 18.00 -16.91 -0.22
C PRO A 100 19.03 -16.22 -1.13
N GLU A 101 19.67 -16.97 -2.03
CA GLU A 101 20.63 -16.45 -3.02
C GLU A 101 19.91 -15.86 -4.24
N MET A 102 18.62 -16.14 -4.40
CA MET A 102 17.82 -15.62 -5.49
C MET A 102 17.61 -14.11 -5.32
N PRO A 103 17.96 -13.28 -6.32
CA PRO A 103 17.68 -11.86 -6.27
C PRO A 103 16.18 -11.58 -6.06
N THR A 104 15.87 -10.69 -5.12
CA THR A 104 14.50 -10.16 -4.98
C THR A 104 14.21 -9.23 -6.14
N THR A 105 13.11 -9.48 -6.86
CA THR A 105 12.64 -8.55 -7.89
C THR A 105 12.33 -7.20 -7.26
N PRO A 106 12.78 -6.08 -7.85
CA PRO A 106 12.26 -4.77 -7.49
C PRO A 106 10.74 -4.71 -7.62
N TRP A 107 10.09 -3.91 -6.78
CA TRP A 107 8.65 -3.68 -6.88
C TRP A 107 8.35 -2.73 -8.05
N ASP A 108 7.51 -3.15 -8.98
CA ASP A 108 6.79 -2.21 -9.86
C ASP A 108 5.59 -1.59 -9.12
N PHE A 109 5.01 -0.55 -9.73
CA PHE A 109 3.93 0.21 -9.12
C PHE A 109 2.61 -0.60 -9.04
N GLY A 110 2.24 -1.29 -10.11
CA GLY A 110 1.05 -2.15 -10.16
C GLY A 110 1.06 -3.23 -9.08
N SER A 111 2.21 -3.90 -8.89
CA SER A 111 2.40 -4.93 -7.86
C SER A 111 2.08 -4.41 -6.45
N MET A 112 2.47 -3.17 -6.12
CA MET A 112 2.14 -2.57 -4.83
C MET A 112 0.61 -2.43 -4.65
N ILE A 113 -0.08 -1.92 -5.67
CA ILE A 113 -1.54 -1.76 -5.65
C ILE A 113 -2.21 -3.13 -5.49
N ASP A 114 -1.81 -4.12 -6.30
CA ASP A 114 -2.34 -5.48 -6.25
C ASP A 114 -2.10 -6.13 -4.89
N ALA A 115 -0.90 -6.00 -4.33
CA ALA A 115 -0.60 -6.51 -3.00
C ALA A 115 -1.49 -5.90 -1.91
N ILE A 116 -1.84 -4.62 -2.02
CA ILE A 116 -2.74 -3.97 -1.07
C ILE A 116 -4.19 -4.45 -1.25
N MET A 117 -4.63 -4.57 -2.50
CA MET A 117 -6.00 -4.91 -2.85
C MET A 117 -6.33 -6.39 -2.61
N ASP A 118 -5.42 -7.28 -2.95
CA ASP A 118 -5.60 -8.73 -2.86
C ASP A 118 -5.22 -9.31 -1.48
N GLY A 119 -4.56 -8.51 -0.64
CA GLY A 119 -4.21 -8.93 0.71
C GLY A 119 -5.42 -9.32 1.57
N GLU A 120 -5.32 -10.46 2.27
CA GLU A 120 -6.34 -11.00 3.18
C GLU A 120 -6.37 -10.27 4.53
N TYR A 121 -6.73 -8.99 4.47
CA TYR A 121 -6.91 -8.13 5.64
C TYR A 121 -7.93 -7.04 5.31
N ASP A 122 -8.55 -6.44 6.33
CA ASP A 122 -9.31 -5.22 6.14
C ASP A 122 -8.38 -4.02 6.33
N LEU A 123 -8.21 -3.22 5.28
CA LEU A 123 -7.47 -1.97 5.39
C LEU A 123 -8.21 -1.06 6.39
N VAL A 124 -7.51 -0.54 7.40
CA VAL A 124 -8.10 0.38 8.38
C VAL A 124 -7.86 1.83 7.97
N GLY A 125 -6.63 2.12 7.53
CA GLY A 125 -6.23 3.42 7.02
C GLY A 125 -4.88 3.88 7.57
N VAL A 126 -4.61 5.17 7.43
CA VAL A 126 -3.43 5.84 7.96
C VAL A 126 -3.86 7.00 8.86
N ARG A 127 -3.17 7.18 10.00
CA ARG A 127 -3.41 8.30 10.92
C ARG A 127 -2.12 8.81 11.53
N LYS A 128 -2.11 10.07 11.95
CA LYS A 128 -1.08 10.60 12.84
C LYS A 128 -1.26 10.07 14.25
N LEU A 129 -0.17 9.76 14.92
CA LEU A 129 -0.10 9.48 16.35
C LEU A 129 0.39 10.72 17.11
N THR A 130 1.34 11.42 16.49
CA THR A 130 1.90 12.70 16.94
C THR A 130 2.14 13.56 15.69
N PRO A 131 2.57 14.84 15.81
CA PRO A 131 2.95 15.64 14.66
C PRO A 131 4.07 15.03 13.80
N GLU A 132 4.91 14.16 14.36
CA GLU A 132 6.11 13.61 13.71
C GLU A 132 6.00 12.11 13.44
N GLN A 133 4.89 11.47 13.82
CA GLN A 133 4.73 10.02 13.73
C GLN A 133 3.34 9.64 13.25
N ALA A 134 3.28 8.69 12.34
CA ALA A 134 2.04 8.13 11.80
C ALA A 134 2.02 6.60 11.88
N ARG A 135 0.83 6.05 11.70
CA ARG A 135 0.57 4.62 11.64
C ARG A 135 -0.32 4.30 10.44
N PHE A 136 0.13 3.36 9.60
CA PHE A 136 -0.69 2.65 8.63
C PHE A 136 -1.13 1.32 9.24
N ALA A 137 -2.43 1.01 9.20
CA ALA A 137 -2.99 -0.14 9.90
C ALA A 137 -3.92 -0.98 9.03
N ALA A 138 -3.91 -2.28 9.31
CA ALA A 138 -4.80 -3.28 8.74
C ALA A 138 -5.29 -4.23 9.85
N LEU A 139 -6.51 -4.73 9.70
CA LEU A 139 -7.08 -5.76 10.55
C LEU A 139 -6.89 -7.11 9.85
N VAL A 140 -6.12 -8.01 10.46
CA VAL A 140 -5.97 -9.37 9.95
C VAL A 140 -7.22 -10.14 10.35
N THR A 141 -8.05 -10.43 9.36
CA THR A 141 -9.22 -11.28 9.57
C THR A 141 -8.75 -12.72 9.67
N SER A 142 -8.94 -13.34 10.84
CA SER A 142 -8.85 -14.80 10.96
C SER A 142 -10.09 -15.37 10.28
N ARG A 143 -10.08 -15.48 8.95
CA ARG A 143 -11.03 -16.37 8.29
C ARG A 143 -10.54 -17.78 8.59
N ASP A 144 -11.35 -18.53 9.33
CA ASP A 144 -11.05 -19.91 9.70
C ASP A 144 -10.64 -20.72 8.46
N ILE A 145 -9.55 -21.48 8.64
CA ILE A 145 -8.93 -22.42 7.69
C ILE A 145 -9.96 -23.41 7.14
#